data_AF-A0A2N8R8Q9-F1
#
_entry.id   AF-A0A2N8R8Q9-F1
#
_cell.length_a   1.000
_cell.length_b   1.000
_cell.length_c   1.000
_cell.angle_alpha   90.00
_cell.angle_beta   90.00
_cell.angle_gamma   90.00
#
_symmetry.space_group_name_H-M   'P 1'
#
loop_
_entity.id
_entity.type
_entity.pdbx_description
1 polymer ?
#
loop_
_entity_poly.entity_id
_entity_poly.type
_entity_poly.pdbx_seq_one_letter_code
_entity_poly.pdbx_strand_id
1 'polypeptide(L)'
;MAVLAPNAQATASTGAPSNFISAWPQHWNQIESQVKRLQVRIAKATREGRWGKVQALQRLLTRSFSGKMLAVKRVTENRGKRTPGVDGKIWSTPVAKSTGAQALQHRGYRPQPLRRIYIPKSNGKKRPLGIPTMRDRAMQALWKLALEPVAETRADPNSYGFRPQRSTADAIAHCFNALAKRGSAHWVLEGDIRGCFDNISHDWLLTNVPMDKVVLRKWLRAGYVDQGALFATEAGTPQGGIISPVL
;
A
#
# COMPACT_ATOMS: atom_id res chain seq x y z
N MET A 1 62.85 17.54 19.79
CA MET A 1 62.03 16.52 20.47
C MET A 1 60.73 17.17 20.90
N ALA A 2 59.68 17.06 20.09
CA ALA A 2 58.36 17.62 20.37
C ALA A 2 57.38 16.47 20.59
N VAL A 3 56.67 16.56 21.72
CA VAL A 3 55.80 15.56 22.32
C VAL A 3 54.39 15.67 21.74
N LEU A 4 53.86 14.51 21.31
CA LEU A 4 52.47 14.01 21.28
C LEU A 4 51.29 14.95 20.94
N ALA A 5 50.49 14.53 19.96
CA ALA A 5 49.04 14.65 19.98
C ALA A 5 48.42 13.25 19.74
N PRO A 6 47.56 12.73 20.65
CA PRO A 6 46.92 11.43 20.46
C PRO A 6 45.60 11.54 19.67
N ASN A 7 45.36 10.48 18.89
CA ASN A 7 44.15 10.22 18.10
C ASN A 7 42.86 10.36 18.92
N ALA A 8 41.92 11.19 18.45
CA ALA A 8 40.55 11.19 18.92
C ALA A 8 39.80 9.96 18.37
N GLN A 9 39.60 8.97 19.24
CA GLN A 9 38.72 7.83 19.00
C GLN A 9 37.25 8.28 19.02
N ALA A 10 36.49 7.84 18.02
CA ALA A 10 35.04 7.97 17.98
C ALA A 10 34.41 7.10 19.10
N THR A 11 33.88 7.74 20.13
CA THR A 11 33.07 7.09 21.16
C THR A 11 31.61 7.04 20.73
N ALA A 12 31.05 5.83 20.77
CA ALA A 12 29.63 5.57 20.55
C ALA A 12 28.79 6.23 21.67
N SER A 13 27.78 7.03 21.30
CA SER A 13 26.73 7.43 22.25
C SER A 13 25.51 6.52 22.10
N THR A 14 25.40 5.58 23.02
CA THR A 14 24.16 4.89 23.37
C THR A 14 23.29 5.82 24.20
N GLY A 15 22.40 6.56 23.54
CA GLY A 15 21.38 7.39 24.17
C GLY A 15 20.22 7.60 23.20
N ALA A 16 18.99 7.38 23.64
CA ALA A 16 17.80 7.65 22.83
C ALA A 16 17.75 9.16 22.50
N PRO A 17 17.69 9.58 21.22
CA PRO A 17 17.51 10.99 20.92
C PRO A 17 16.08 11.40 21.27
N SER A 18 15.93 11.95 22.47
CA SER A 18 14.77 12.73 22.89
C SER A 18 14.86 14.10 22.21
N ASN A 19 14.41 14.17 20.96
CA ASN A 19 13.95 15.39 20.25
C ASN A 19 13.39 14.98 18.87
N PHE A 20 12.22 14.31 18.85
CA PHE A 20 11.59 13.77 17.61
C PHE A 20 10.46 14.66 17.06
N ILE A 21 10.51 15.97 17.30
CA ILE A 21 9.60 16.92 16.66
C ILE A 21 10.44 17.83 15.75
N SER A 22 10.18 17.74 14.44
CA SER A 22 10.87 18.35 13.29
C SER A 22 12.04 17.51 12.75
N ALA A 23 12.11 17.10 11.48
CA ALA A 23 11.43 17.53 10.26
C ALA A 23 10.94 16.32 9.45
N TRP A 24 10.08 16.58 8.46
CA TRP A 24 9.78 15.63 7.40
C TRP A 24 11.10 15.21 6.71
N PRO A 25 11.38 13.91 6.50
CA PRO A 25 12.70 13.45 6.08
C PRO A 25 13.16 14.09 4.77
N GLN A 26 14.45 14.40 4.70
CA GLN A 26 15.09 14.89 3.48
C GLN A 26 15.84 13.77 2.74
N HIS A 27 16.33 12.75 3.45
CA HIS A 27 17.12 11.64 2.88
C HIS A 27 16.24 10.47 2.36
N TRP A 28 15.44 10.71 1.33
CA TRP A 28 14.52 9.70 0.78
C TRP A 28 15.22 8.48 0.19
N ASN A 29 16.38 8.65 -0.45
CA ASN A 29 17.10 7.54 -1.09
C ASN A 29 17.47 6.43 -0.09
N GLN A 30 17.86 6.80 1.13
CA GLN A 30 18.20 5.83 2.18
C GLN A 30 16.96 5.10 2.68
N ILE A 31 15.86 5.83 2.92
CA ILE A 31 14.57 5.27 3.33
C ILE A 31 14.05 4.26 2.29
N GLU A 32 14.09 4.65 1.01
CA GLU A 32 13.64 3.81 -0.12
C GLU A 32 14.52 2.57 -0.27
N SER A 33 15.84 2.71 -0.15
CA SER A 33 16.79 1.58 -0.19
C SER A 33 16.53 0.58 0.94
N GLN A 34 16.29 1.03 2.16
CA GLN A 34 15.99 0.16 3.30
C GLN A 34 14.69 -0.64 3.09
N VAL A 35 13.64 0.01 2.60
CA VAL A 35 12.37 -0.67 2.29
C VAL A 35 12.57 -1.66 1.13
N LYS A 36 13.25 -1.27 0.06
CA LYS A 36 13.55 -2.15 -1.07
C LYS A 36 14.34 -3.39 -0.64
N ARG A 37 15.31 -3.25 0.27
CA ARG A 37 16.06 -4.39 0.82
C ARG A 37 15.15 -5.39 1.55
N LEU A 38 14.18 -4.90 2.32
CA LEU A 38 13.20 -5.77 2.96
C LEU A 38 12.25 -6.41 1.93
N GLN A 39 11.81 -5.65 0.93
CA GLN A 39 10.95 -6.17 -0.15
C GLN A 39 11.64 -7.30 -0.94
N VAL A 40 12.90 -7.14 -1.32
CA VAL A 40 13.69 -8.20 -1.99
C VAL A 40 13.78 -9.46 -1.12
N ARG A 41 13.98 -9.30 0.19
CA ARG A 41 14.01 -10.43 1.13
C ARG A 41 12.65 -11.13 1.22
N ILE A 42 11.55 -10.38 1.17
CA ILE A 42 10.17 -10.93 1.14
C ILE A 42 9.96 -11.72 -0.16
N ALA A 43 10.33 -11.16 -1.31
CA ALA A 43 10.21 -11.84 -2.61
C ALA A 43 11.04 -13.14 -2.63
N LYS A 44 12.28 -13.12 -2.15
CA LYS A 44 13.12 -14.32 -2.04
C LYS A 44 12.49 -15.38 -1.12
N ALA A 45 12.02 -15.00 0.06
CA ALA A 45 11.36 -15.92 0.97
C ALA A 45 10.05 -16.49 0.40
N THR A 46 9.32 -15.70 -0.40
CA THR A 46 8.10 -16.12 -1.11
C THR A 46 8.44 -17.18 -2.16
N ARG A 47 9.47 -16.95 -2.99
CA ARG A 47 9.95 -17.92 -3.99
C ARG A 47 10.39 -19.24 -3.37
N GLU A 48 10.98 -19.18 -2.18
CA GLU A 48 11.41 -20.35 -1.40
C GLU A 48 10.27 -21.02 -0.61
N GLY A 49 9.03 -20.51 -0.66
CA GLY A 49 7.88 -21.06 0.08
C GLY A 49 7.96 -20.89 1.61
N ARG A 50 8.87 -20.06 2.12
CA ARG A 50 9.13 -19.89 3.57
C ARG A 50 8.14 -18.90 4.20
N TRP A 51 6.87 -19.28 4.33
CA TRP A 51 5.79 -18.41 4.77
C TRP A 51 5.97 -17.79 6.17
N GLY A 52 6.55 -18.53 7.13
CA GLY A 52 6.89 -17.96 8.44
C GLY A 52 7.88 -16.78 8.35
N LYS A 53 8.87 -16.89 7.45
CA LYS A 53 9.84 -15.83 7.17
C LYS A 53 9.20 -14.66 6.43
N VAL A 54 8.31 -14.92 5.47
CA VAL A 54 7.52 -13.87 4.80
C VAL A 54 6.75 -13.04 5.83
N GLN A 55 6.01 -13.69 6.73
CA GLN A 55 5.26 -13.01 7.78
C GLN A 55 6.16 -12.20 8.72
N ALA A 56 7.30 -12.77 9.14
CA ALA A 56 8.25 -12.06 10.00
C ALA A 56 8.81 -10.79 9.32
N LEU A 57 9.15 -10.87 8.04
CA LEU A 57 9.65 -9.74 7.26
C LEU A 57 8.58 -8.68 7.00
N GLN A 58 7.33 -9.08 6.73
CA GLN A 58 6.20 -8.16 6.61
C GLN A 58 5.96 -7.42 7.94
N ARG A 59 6.00 -8.13 9.08
CA ARG A 59 5.89 -7.52 10.41
C ARG A 59 7.03 -6.54 10.69
N LEU A 60 8.25 -6.86 10.27
CA LEU A 60 9.42 -5.99 10.38
C LEU A 60 9.25 -4.73 9.53
N LEU A 61 8.90 -4.86 8.25
CA LEU A 61 8.70 -3.74 7.33
C LEU A 61 7.61 -2.80 7.84
N THR A 62 6.45 -3.35 8.22
CA THR A 62 5.29 -2.57 8.69
C THR A 62 5.50 -1.94 10.07
N ARG A 63 6.57 -2.28 10.79
CA ARG A 63 6.95 -1.63 12.06
C ARG A 63 8.12 -0.66 11.90
N SER A 64 8.88 -0.77 10.82
CA SER A 64 10.05 0.06 10.55
C SER A 64 9.68 1.53 10.37
N PHE A 65 10.58 2.41 10.81
CA PHE A 65 10.48 3.85 10.55
C PHE A 65 10.36 4.13 9.05
N SER A 66 11.25 3.55 8.25
CA SER A 66 11.32 3.77 6.80
C SER A 66 10.05 3.36 6.07
N GLY A 67 9.43 2.23 6.44
CA GLY A 67 8.13 1.81 5.90
C GLY A 67 7.04 2.83 6.21
N LYS A 68 6.94 3.29 7.47
CA LYS A 68 5.94 4.28 7.89
C LYS A 68 6.13 5.61 7.16
N MET A 69 7.36 6.08 7.01
CA MET A 69 7.66 7.32 6.28
C MET A 69 7.25 7.25 4.82
N LEU A 70 7.57 6.15 4.10
CA LEU A 70 7.15 5.99 2.71
C LEU A 70 5.63 5.90 2.57
N ALA A 71 4.96 5.22 3.50
CA ALA A 71 3.52 5.14 3.50
C ALA A 71 2.88 6.53 3.64
N VAL A 72 3.39 7.36 4.55
CA VAL A 72 2.92 8.75 4.70
C VAL A 72 3.26 9.60 3.48
N LYS A 73 4.47 9.47 2.92
CA LYS A 73 4.88 10.17 1.70
C LYS A 73 3.91 9.88 0.56
N ARG A 74 3.60 8.59 0.35
CA ARG A 74 2.67 8.13 -0.68
C ARG A 74 1.28 8.75 -0.56
N VAL A 75 0.76 8.95 0.66
CA VAL A 75 -0.59 9.51 0.85
C VAL A 75 -0.63 11.04 0.82
N THR A 76 0.49 11.69 1.13
CA THR A 76 0.57 13.15 1.21
C THR A 76 1.11 13.82 -0.05
N GLU A 77 1.68 13.06 -0.97
CA GLU A 77 2.21 13.56 -2.25
C GLU A 77 1.37 13.11 -3.46
N ASN A 78 0.28 12.36 -3.24
CA ASN A 78 -0.63 11.95 -4.31
C ASN A 78 -1.61 13.07 -4.70
N ARG A 79 -2.32 12.87 -5.82
CA ARG A 79 -3.36 13.82 -6.31
C ARG A 79 -4.51 13.99 -5.31
N GLY A 80 -4.84 12.94 -4.55
CA GLY A 80 -5.91 12.94 -3.53
C GLY A 80 -5.51 13.46 -2.15
N LYS A 81 -4.32 14.10 -2.01
CA LYS A 81 -3.77 14.53 -0.71
C LYS A 81 -4.62 15.56 0.03
N ARG A 82 -5.45 16.30 -0.72
CA ARG A 82 -6.36 17.33 -0.19
C ARG A 82 -7.76 16.80 0.10
N THR A 83 -8.05 15.54 -0.19
CA THR A 83 -9.39 14.97 -0.04
C THR A 83 -9.47 14.26 1.31
N PRO A 84 -10.22 14.78 2.31
CA PRO A 84 -10.32 14.15 3.62
C PRO A 84 -11.27 12.94 3.61
N GLY A 85 -11.10 12.07 4.61
CA GLY A 85 -12.05 11.00 4.92
C GLY A 85 -13.23 11.52 5.74
N VAL A 86 -13.90 10.63 6.50
CA VAL A 86 -15.02 11.00 7.37
C VAL A 86 -14.61 11.91 8.54
N ASP A 87 -13.34 11.90 8.92
CA ASP A 87 -12.79 12.72 10.01
C ASP A 87 -12.46 14.17 9.62
N GLY A 88 -12.59 14.53 8.34
CA GLY A 88 -12.28 15.87 7.85
C GLY A 88 -10.78 16.23 7.85
N LYS A 89 -9.87 15.31 8.25
CA LYS A 89 -8.46 15.64 8.47
C LYS A 89 -7.61 15.44 7.21
N ILE A 90 -6.63 16.34 7.04
CA ILE A 90 -5.56 16.25 6.03
C ILE A 90 -4.18 16.41 6.69
N TRP A 91 -3.13 15.90 6.05
CA TRP A 91 -1.74 16.02 6.52
C TRP A 91 -0.93 16.92 5.58
N SER A 92 -1.14 18.23 5.68
CA SER A 92 -0.49 19.22 4.81
C SER A 92 0.88 19.66 5.31
N THR A 93 1.10 19.73 6.64
CA THR A 93 2.34 20.24 7.23
C THR A 93 3.35 19.14 7.53
N PRO A 94 4.66 19.42 7.52
CA PRO A 94 5.70 18.46 7.92
C PRO A 94 5.43 17.81 9.29
N VAL A 95 4.98 18.60 10.27
CA VAL A 95 4.63 18.11 11.61
C VAL A 95 3.46 17.12 11.55
N ALA A 96 2.36 17.48 10.87
CA ALA A 96 1.21 16.59 10.74
C ALA A 96 1.58 15.26 10.05
N LYS A 97 2.47 15.31 9.06
CA LYS A 97 2.97 14.11 8.38
C LYS A 97 3.81 13.23 9.32
N SER A 98 4.76 13.80 10.05
CA SER A 98 5.61 13.06 10.99
C SER A 98 4.79 12.45 12.14
N THR A 99 3.84 13.21 12.71
CA THR A 99 2.89 12.69 13.70
C THR A 99 2.03 11.57 13.12
N GLY A 100 1.57 11.73 11.88
CA GLY A 100 0.83 10.70 11.13
C GLY A 100 1.62 9.40 11.00
N ALA A 101 2.93 9.47 10.71
CA ALA A 101 3.80 8.31 10.62
C ALA A 101 3.97 7.61 11.98
N GLN A 102 4.15 8.37 13.06
CA GLN A 102 4.24 7.83 14.42
C GLN A 102 2.94 7.15 14.86
N ALA A 103 1.79 7.67 14.43
CA ALA A 103 0.46 7.13 14.71
C ALA A 103 0.13 5.82 13.94
N LEU A 104 0.98 5.39 12.99
CA LEU A 104 0.88 4.08 12.32
C LEU A 104 1.34 2.95 13.25
N GLN A 105 0.56 2.71 14.29
CA GLN A 105 0.73 1.60 15.23
C GLN A 105 -0.31 0.52 14.95
N HIS A 106 0.11 -0.75 15.01
CA HIS A 106 -0.78 -1.90 14.78
C HIS A 106 -1.64 -2.20 16.01
N ARG A 107 -1.08 -2.02 17.22
CA ARG A 107 -1.82 -2.18 18.48
C ARG A 107 -2.86 -1.07 18.58
N GLY A 108 -4.10 -1.42 18.91
CA GLY A 108 -5.20 -0.46 19.03
C GLY A 108 -5.66 0.15 17.71
N TYR A 109 -5.16 -0.29 16.55
CA TYR A 109 -5.63 0.19 15.25
C TYR A 109 -7.09 -0.21 15.03
N ARG A 110 -7.95 0.78 14.79
CA ARG A 110 -9.36 0.64 14.38
C ARG A 110 -9.58 1.56 13.18
N PRO A 111 -9.89 1.02 11.99
CA PRO A 111 -10.19 1.85 10.84
C PRO A 111 -11.52 2.58 11.04
N GLN A 112 -11.64 3.74 10.42
CA GLN A 112 -12.91 4.45 10.37
C GLN A 112 -13.69 4.05 9.10
N PRO A 113 -15.01 4.21 9.11
CA PRO A 113 -15.82 4.06 7.90
C PRO A 113 -15.34 4.95 6.77
N LEU A 114 -15.49 4.49 5.53
CA LEU A 114 -15.11 5.27 4.36
C LEU A 114 -16.13 6.36 4.06
N ARG A 115 -15.67 7.53 3.62
CA ARG A 115 -16.58 8.59 3.16
C ARG A 115 -17.02 8.30 1.73
N ARG A 116 -18.33 8.13 1.51
CA ARG A 116 -18.88 7.88 0.16
C ARG A 116 -18.91 9.18 -0.64
N ILE A 117 -18.40 9.14 -1.87
CA ILE A 117 -18.60 10.18 -2.89
C ILE A 117 -19.00 9.53 -4.20
N TYR A 118 -19.61 10.31 -5.09
CA TYR A 118 -20.09 9.83 -6.38
C TYR A 118 -19.35 10.53 -7.53
N ILE A 119 -18.72 9.74 -8.40
CA ILE A 119 -18.06 10.22 -9.62
C ILE A 119 -19.01 9.98 -10.80
N PRO A 120 -19.36 11.01 -11.60
CA PRO A 120 -20.19 10.82 -12.77
C PRO A 120 -19.45 9.96 -13.82
N LYS A 121 -20.17 9.01 -14.42
CA LYS A 121 -19.72 8.29 -15.62
C LYS A 121 -20.25 9.00 -16.87
N SER A 122 -19.61 8.74 -18.00
CA SER A 122 -20.06 9.20 -19.33
C SER A 122 -21.47 8.72 -19.69
N ASN A 123 -21.91 7.59 -19.14
CA ASN A 123 -23.24 7.01 -19.37
C ASN A 123 -24.33 7.51 -18.41
N GLY A 124 -24.11 8.63 -17.70
CA GLY A 124 -25.07 9.22 -16.75
C GLY A 124 -25.19 8.51 -15.41
N LYS A 125 -24.70 7.27 -15.26
CA LYS A 125 -24.65 6.57 -13.97
C LYS A 125 -23.55 7.17 -13.08
N LYS A 126 -23.68 7.01 -11.76
CA LYS A 126 -22.66 7.43 -10.79
C LYS A 126 -21.85 6.22 -10.31
N ARG A 127 -20.52 6.34 -10.32
CA ARG A 127 -19.61 5.37 -9.68
C ARG A 127 -19.37 5.81 -8.25
N PRO A 128 -19.74 5.00 -7.25
CA PRO A 128 -19.43 5.36 -5.89
C PRO A 128 -17.96 5.08 -5.57
N LEU A 129 -17.33 5.98 -4.81
CA LEU A 129 -15.96 5.86 -4.32
C LEU A 129 -15.99 6.00 -2.79
N GLY A 130 -15.26 5.12 -2.10
CA GLY A 130 -15.03 5.22 -0.67
C GLY A 130 -13.68 5.87 -0.40
N ILE A 131 -13.68 6.99 0.33
CA ILE A 131 -12.46 7.71 0.69
C ILE A 131 -12.12 7.41 2.15
N PRO A 132 -11.02 6.67 2.43
CA PRO A 132 -10.60 6.42 3.79
C PRO A 132 -9.96 7.68 4.43
N THR A 133 -9.85 7.69 5.75
CA THR A 133 -9.08 8.70 6.48
C THR A 133 -7.61 8.72 6.05
N MET A 134 -6.88 9.79 6.37
CA MET A 134 -5.44 9.84 6.08
C MET A 134 -4.68 8.71 6.79
N ARG A 135 -5.04 8.42 8.04
CA ARG A 135 -4.47 7.31 8.82
C ARG A 135 -4.71 5.96 8.16
N ASP A 136 -5.95 5.71 7.70
CA ASP A 136 -6.31 4.45 7.06
C ASP A 136 -5.65 4.28 5.70
N ARG A 137 -5.61 5.34 4.88
CA ARG A 137 -4.84 5.35 3.63
C ARG A 137 -3.36 5.05 3.86
N ALA A 138 -2.77 5.66 4.90
CA ALA A 138 -1.36 5.43 5.22
C ALA A 138 -1.13 4.00 5.73
N MET A 139 -2.03 3.44 6.55
CA MET A 139 -1.93 2.05 6.97
C MET A 139 -2.08 1.08 5.79
N GLN A 140 -3.00 1.35 4.85
CA GLN A 140 -3.13 0.58 3.61
C GLN A 140 -1.87 0.69 2.75
N ALA A 141 -1.30 1.89 2.58
CA ALA A 141 -0.05 2.08 1.84
C ALA A 141 1.13 1.34 2.50
N LEU A 142 1.18 1.31 3.83
CA LEU A 142 2.21 0.58 4.59
C LEU A 142 2.14 -0.93 4.36
N TRP A 143 0.94 -1.51 4.40
CA TRP A 143 0.74 -2.93 4.12
C TRP A 143 0.90 -3.25 2.62
N LYS A 144 0.56 -2.32 1.72
CA LYS A 144 0.84 -2.47 0.29
C LYS A 144 2.33 -2.70 0.05
N LEU A 145 3.21 -1.90 0.67
CA LEU A 145 4.67 -2.11 0.59
C LEU A 145 5.10 -3.52 1.03
N ALA A 146 4.40 -4.11 2.00
CA ALA A 146 4.69 -5.45 2.52
C ALA A 146 4.09 -6.58 1.65
N LEU A 147 2.99 -6.31 0.95
CA LEU A 147 2.26 -7.30 0.15
C LEU A 147 2.74 -7.35 -1.31
N GLU A 148 3.13 -6.20 -1.88
CA GLU A 148 3.63 -6.08 -3.26
C GLU A 148 4.70 -7.12 -3.64
N PRO A 149 5.74 -7.39 -2.82
CA PRO A 149 6.77 -8.35 -3.22
C PRO A 149 6.23 -9.79 -3.28
N VAL A 150 5.20 -10.10 -2.48
CA VAL A 150 4.53 -11.41 -2.51
C VAL A 150 3.65 -11.52 -3.75
N ALA A 151 2.85 -10.47 -4.02
CA ALA A 151 1.99 -10.41 -5.19
C ALA A 151 2.81 -10.48 -6.48
N GLU A 152 3.87 -9.68 -6.62
CA GLU A 152 4.73 -9.68 -7.81
C GLU A 152 5.44 -11.01 -8.05
N THR A 153 5.81 -11.73 -6.98
CA THR A 153 6.43 -13.05 -7.10
C THR A 153 5.45 -14.13 -7.54
N ARG A 154 4.16 -13.99 -7.24
CA ARG A 154 3.11 -15.01 -7.52
C ARG A 154 2.21 -14.66 -8.70
N ALA A 155 2.23 -13.42 -9.16
CA ALA A 155 1.36 -12.94 -10.23
C ALA A 155 1.75 -13.54 -11.58
N ASP A 156 0.75 -13.70 -12.44
CA ASP A 156 0.91 -14.22 -13.79
C ASP A 156 1.86 -13.34 -14.63
N PRO A 157 2.81 -13.90 -15.40
CA PRO A 157 3.70 -13.13 -16.27
C PRO A 157 3.01 -12.25 -17.31
N ASN A 158 1.77 -12.56 -17.69
CA ASN A 158 0.93 -11.84 -18.66
C ASN A 158 -0.16 -10.98 -17.99
N SER A 159 -0.07 -10.77 -16.68
CA SER A 159 -0.88 -9.78 -15.97
C SER A 159 -0.17 -8.42 -15.92
N TYR A 160 -0.76 -7.37 -16.49
CA TYR A 160 -0.13 -6.05 -16.62
C TYR A 160 -0.75 -4.97 -15.72
N GLY A 161 -1.98 -5.17 -15.27
CA GLY A 161 -2.73 -4.17 -14.51
C GLY A 161 -2.16 -3.92 -13.12
N PHE A 162 -2.07 -2.64 -12.72
CA PHE A 162 -1.75 -2.18 -11.36
C PHE A 162 -0.42 -2.67 -10.75
N ARG A 163 0.48 -3.21 -11.57
CA ARG A 163 1.77 -3.74 -11.14
C ARG A 163 2.90 -2.72 -11.29
N PRO A 164 3.89 -2.71 -10.39
CA PRO A 164 5.04 -1.85 -10.54
C PRO A 164 5.82 -2.24 -11.82
N GLN A 165 6.34 -1.25 -12.53
CA GLN A 165 7.18 -1.44 -13.73
C GLN A 165 6.51 -2.19 -14.89
N ARG A 166 5.16 -2.22 -14.91
CA ARG A 166 4.36 -2.72 -16.03
C ARG A 166 3.39 -1.64 -16.48
N SER A 167 3.12 -1.59 -17.77
CA SER A 167 2.33 -0.57 -18.43
C SER A 167 1.37 -1.18 -19.45
N THR A 168 0.44 -0.37 -19.95
CA THR A 168 -0.45 -0.76 -21.05
C THR A 168 0.33 -1.00 -22.35
N ALA A 169 1.48 -0.35 -22.53
CA ALA A 169 2.35 -0.58 -23.70
C ALA A 169 2.91 -2.01 -23.70
N ASP A 170 3.26 -2.56 -22.53
CA ASP A 170 3.74 -3.94 -22.42
C ASP A 170 2.64 -4.96 -22.80
N ALA A 171 1.39 -4.67 -22.42
CA ALA A 171 0.24 -5.50 -22.81
C ALA A 171 0.01 -5.46 -24.32
N ILE A 172 0.10 -4.27 -24.94
CA ILE A 172 -0.03 -4.10 -26.41
C ILE A 172 1.10 -4.86 -27.12
N ALA A 173 2.33 -4.74 -26.65
CA ALA A 173 3.48 -5.45 -27.20
C ALA A 173 3.31 -6.97 -27.10
N HIS A 174 2.76 -7.47 -25.98
CA HIS A 174 2.44 -8.88 -25.84
C HIS A 174 1.36 -9.32 -26.85
N CYS A 175 0.29 -8.56 -27.01
CA CYS A 175 -0.74 -8.84 -28.02
C CYS A 175 -0.14 -8.87 -29.44
N PHE A 176 0.72 -7.91 -29.78
CA PHE A 176 1.41 -7.88 -31.08
C PHE A 176 2.24 -9.16 -31.29
N ASN A 177 3.07 -9.54 -30.31
CA ASN A 177 3.92 -10.73 -30.41
C ASN A 177 3.11 -12.04 -30.50
N ALA A 178 1.94 -12.09 -29.87
CA ALA A 178 1.06 -13.25 -29.87
C ALA A 178 0.21 -13.37 -31.14
N LEU A 179 -0.14 -12.26 -31.80
CA LEU A 179 -1.12 -12.23 -32.88
C LEU A 179 -0.54 -11.88 -34.26
N ALA A 180 0.65 -11.26 -34.34
CA ALA A 180 1.20 -10.77 -35.62
C ALA A 180 1.89 -11.84 -36.48
N LYS A 181 2.20 -13.03 -35.93
CA LYS A 181 2.94 -14.06 -36.66
C LYS A 181 2.02 -14.85 -37.59
N ARG A 182 2.56 -15.32 -38.73
CA ARG A 182 1.84 -16.24 -39.63
C ARG A 182 1.47 -17.51 -38.88
N GLY A 183 0.18 -17.86 -38.86
CA GLY A 183 -0.36 -19.00 -38.11
C GLY A 183 -0.84 -18.67 -36.68
N SER A 184 -0.86 -17.39 -36.28
CA SER A 184 -1.45 -16.97 -35.01
C SER A 184 -2.96 -17.17 -34.97
N ALA A 185 -3.55 -17.12 -33.77
CA ALA A 185 -5.00 -17.20 -33.60
C ALA A 185 -5.70 -16.04 -34.33
N HIS A 186 -6.77 -16.36 -35.07
CA HIS A 186 -7.55 -15.38 -35.84
C HIS A 186 -8.72 -14.79 -35.03
N TRP A 187 -9.04 -15.38 -33.89
CA TRP A 187 -10.18 -15.01 -33.05
C TRP A 187 -9.70 -14.71 -31.63
N VAL A 188 -10.24 -13.63 -31.07
CA VAL A 188 -9.99 -13.20 -29.68
C VAL A 188 -11.30 -13.22 -28.93
N LEU A 189 -11.31 -13.84 -27.76
CA LEU A 189 -12.44 -13.77 -26.83
C LEU A 189 -12.28 -12.54 -25.95
N GLU A 190 -13.18 -11.56 -26.12
CA GLU A 190 -13.27 -10.40 -25.23
C GLU A 190 -14.15 -10.74 -24.02
N GLY A 191 -13.65 -10.46 -22.82
CA GLY A 191 -14.38 -10.66 -21.57
C GLY A 191 -14.02 -9.62 -20.52
N ASP A 192 -15.00 -9.22 -19.72
CA ASP A 192 -14.85 -8.33 -18.57
C ASP A 192 -15.56 -8.89 -17.35
N ILE A 193 -15.03 -8.61 -16.16
CA ILE A 193 -15.57 -9.08 -14.88
C ILE A 193 -16.53 -8.03 -14.33
N ARG A 194 -17.82 -8.34 -14.34
CA ARG A 194 -18.86 -7.47 -13.79
C ARG A 194 -18.66 -7.25 -12.29
N GLY A 195 -18.40 -6.00 -11.90
CA GLY A 195 -18.34 -5.59 -10.50
C GLY A 195 -17.19 -6.25 -9.73
N CYS A 196 -16.02 -6.43 -10.38
CA CYS A 196 -14.86 -7.11 -9.79
C CYS A 196 -14.58 -6.65 -8.33
N PHE A 197 -14.41 -5.36 -8.08
CA PHE A 197 -14.15 -4.88 -6.71
C PHE A 197 -15.35 -4.96 -5.77
N ASP A 198 -16.56 -4.97 -6.29
CA ASP A 198 -17.79 -4.90 -5.49
C ASP A 198 -18.23 -6.29 -5.01
N ASN A 199 -17.82 -7.36 -5.71
CA ASN A 199 -18.32 -8.73 -5.50
C ASN A 199 -17.29 -9.73 -4.96
N ILE A 200 -16.06 -9.30 -4.64
CA ILE A 200 -15.05 -10.22 -4.06
C ILE A 200 -15.49 -10.68 -2.65
N SER A 201 -15.50 -12.00 -2.44
CA SER A 201 -15.80 -12.60 -1.14
C SER A 201 -14.76 -12.24 -0.08
N HIS A 202 -15.23 -11.75 1.08
CA HIS A 202 -14.37 -11.42 2.21
C HIS A 202 -13.68 -12.65 2.78
N ASP A 203 -14.36 -13.79 2.87
CA ASP A 203 -13.81 -15.02 3.41
C ASP A 203 -12.70 -15.57 2.52
N TRP A 204 -12.87 -15.45 1.19
CA TRP A 204 -11.83 -15.81 0.25
C TRP A 204 -10.58 -14.95 0.42
N LEU A 205 -10.72 -13.62 0.56
CA LEU A 205 -9.60 -12.71 0.81
C LEU A 205 -8.92 -13.01 2.15
N LEU A 206 -9.70 -13.21 3.20
CA LEU A 206 -9.20 -13.55 4.53
C LEU A 206 -8.48 -14.89 4.56
N THR A 207 -8.82 -15.82 3.66
CA THR A 207 -8.11 -17.10 3.53
C THR A 207 -6.82 -16.92 2.73
N ASN A 208 -6.91 -16.31 1.55
CA ASN A 208 -5.86 -16.41 0.54
C ASN A 208 -4.81 -15.28 0.57
N VAL A 209 -5.13 -14.10 1.10
CA VAL A 209 -4.18 -12.96 1.08
C VAL A 209 -3.10 -13.12 2.15
N PRO A 210 -1.81 -13.22 1.81
CA PRO A 210 -0.73 -13.46 2.77
C PRO A 210 -0.33 -12.18 3.51
N MET A 211 -1.20 -11.71 4.40
CA MET A 211 -0.99 -10.57 5.29
C MET A 211 -1.62 -10.80 6.67
N ASP A 212 -1.49 -9.82 7.56
CA ASP A 212 -2.18 -9.85 8.85
C ASP A 212 -3.71 -9.85 8.67
N LYS A 213 -4.32 -10.99 9.04
CA LYS A 213 -5.75 -11.23 8.87
C LYS A 213 -6.63 -10.36 9.76
N VAL A 214 -6.12 -9.92 10.92
CA VAL A 214 -6.84 -9.02 11.82
C VAL A 214 -6.95 -7.64 11.21
N VAL A 215 -5.87 -7.14 10.62
CA VAL A 215 -5.87 -5.85 9.91
C VAL A 215 -6.79 -5.91 8.68
N LEU A 216 -6.66 -6.95 7.85
CA LEU A 216 -7.48 -7.10 6.65
C LEU A 216 -8.98 -7.18 6.98
N ARG A 217 -9.35 -7.98 7.98
CA ARG A 217 -10.75 -8.11 8.42
C ARG A 217 -11.34 -6.78 8.88
N LYS A 218 -10.56 -5.98 9.61
CA LYS A 218 -10.98 -4.65 10.06
C LYS A 218 -11.28 -3.73 8.89
N TRP A 219 -10.49 -3.77 7.81
CA TRP A 219 -10.77 -2.96 6.62
C TRP A 219 -11.99 -3.41 5.85
N LEU A 220 -12.14 -4.72 5.65
CA LEU A 220 -13.28 -5.28 4.92
C LEU A 220 -14.62 -4.98 5.64
N ARG A 221 -14.60 -4.92 6.98
CA ARG A 221 -15.77 -4.63 7.82
C ARG A 221 -15.91 -3.16 8.25
N ALA A 222 -15.07 -2.25 7.74
CA ALA A 222 -15.08 -0.85 8.20
C ALA A 222 -16.38 -0.09 7.84
N GLY A 223 -17.12 -0.56 6.84
CA GLY A 223 -18.34 0.11 6.38
C GLY A 223 -18.05 1.41 5.63
N TYR A 224 -19.10 2.15 5.30
CA TYR A 224 -19.01 3.48 4.72
C TYR A 224 -20.11 4.39 5.24
N VAL A 225 -19.83 5.68 5.27
CA VAL A 225 -20.80 6.73 5.56
C VAL A 225 -21.28 7.34 4.25
N ASP A 226 -22.59 7.32 4.03
CA ASP A 226 -23.25 7.99 2.92
C ASP A 226 -24.41 8.85 3.46
N GLN A 227 -24.47 10.11 3.03
CA GLN A 227 -25.47 11.09 3.48
C GLN A 227 -25.70 11.16 5.00
N GLY A 228 -24.64 10.96 5.79
CA GLY A 228 -24.69 11.01 7.26
C GLY A 228 -25.08 9.70 7.96
N ALA A 229 -25.49 8.67 7.21
CA ALA A 229 -25.80 7.35 7.74
C ALA A 229 -24.63 6.37 7.55
N LEU A 230 -24.41 5.49 8.54
CA LEU A 230 -23.41 4.42 8.48
C LEU A 230 -24.02 3.16 7.86
N PHE A 231 -23.35 2.63 6.84
CA PHE A 231 -23.73 1.40 6.16
C PHE A 231 -22.64 0.33 6.31
N ALA A 232 -23.06 -0.91 6.48
CA ALA A 232 -22.16 -2.06 6.47
C ALA A 232 -21.63 -2.33 5.06
N THR A 233 -20.46 -2.99 4.98
CA THR A 233 -19.91 -3.51 3.73
C THR A 233 -19.95 -5.03 3.80
N GLU A 234 -20.85 -5.64 3.04
CA GLU A 234 -21.10 -7.09 3.09
C GLU A 234 -20.22 -7.88 2.10
N ALA A 235 -19.80 -7.24 1.00
CA ALA A 235 -18.94 -7.83 -0.01
C ALA A 235 -18.02 -6.79 -0.65
N GLY A 236 -16.99 -7.28 -1.34
CA GLY A 236 -16.07 -6.46 -2.11
C GLY A 236 -14.98 -5.77 -1.29
N THR A 237 -14.09 -5.08 -1.99
CA THR A 237 -13.11 -4.18 -1.39
C THR A 237 -13.49 -2.74 -1.74
N PRO A 238 -13.32 -1.78 -0.81
CA PRO A 238 -13.73 -0.42 -1.10
C PRO A 238 -12.95 0.16 -2.29
N GLN A 239 -13.67 0.59 -3.31
CA GLN A 239 -13.10 1.34 -4.43
C GLN A 239 -12.57 2.67 -3.90
N GLY A 240 -11.25 2.86 -3.97
CA GLY A 240 -10.55 4.02 -3.39
C GLY A 240 -9.52 3.66 -2.31
N GLY A 241 -9.50 2.40 -1.85
CA GLY A 241 -8.43 1.88 -1.02
C GLY A 241 -7.11 1.77 -1.80
N ILE A 242 -6.00 2.18 -1.20
CA ILE A 242 -4.68 2.15 -1.85
C ILE A 242 -4.20 0.71 -2.06
N ILE A 243 -4.57 -0.18 -1.13
CA ILE A 243 -4.19 -1.59 -1.16
C ILE A 243 -5.10 -2.43 -2.06
N SER A 244 -6.31 -1.96 -2.38
CA SER A 244 -7.33 -2.74 -3.11
C SER A 244 -6.84 -3.37 -4.42
N PRO A 245 -5.99 -2.72 -5.25
CA PRO A 245 -5.48 -3.35 -6.47
C PRO A 245 -4.49 -4.52 -6.26
N VAL A 246 -3.98 -4.71 -5.04
CA VAL A 246 -3.01 -5.77 -4.70
C VAL A 246 -3.69 -6.94 -3.97
N LEU A 247 -4.91 -6.74 -3.47
CA LEU A 247 -5.74 -7.78 -2.85
C LEU A 247 -6.36 -8.67 -3.93
#